data_AF-A0A257DEF1-F1
#
_entry.id   AF-A0A257DEF1-F1
#
_cell.length_a   1.000
_cell.length_b   1.000
_cell.length_c   1.000
_cell.angle_alpha   90.00
_cell.angle_beta   90.00
_cell.angle_gamma   90.00
#
_symmetry.space_group_name_H-M   'P 1'
#
loop_
_entity.id
_entity.type
_entity.pdbx_description
1 polymer ?
#
loop_
_entity_poly.entity_id
_entity_poly.type
_entity_poly.pdbx_seq_one_letter_code
_entity_poly.pdbx_strand_id
1 'polypeptide(L)'
;MNLMVPITLFDELTESIIKSTGTLDLASGEIRSIQYENHDIDLQGLPADDEDYEFTSGTLSHRGKEIEFRVDVDVLTGKYSVTPSELLELKGRAAKLFTAPP
;
A
#
# COMPACT_ATOMS: atom_id res chain seq x y z
N MET A 1 18.55 -9.62 -1.38
CA MET A 1 17.96 -8.96 -0.21
C MET A 1 16.46 -9.02 -0.38
N ASN A 2 15.72 -9.68 0.51
CA ASN A 2 14.26 -9.60 0.51
C ASN A 2 13.86 -8.37 1.30
N LEU A 3 13.55 -7.28 0.61
CA LEU A 3 13.12 -6.01 1.21
C LEU A 3 11.59 -5.98 1.29
N MET A 4 11.04 -6.99 1.98
CA MET A 4 9.62 -7.05 2.28
C MET A 4 9.35 -6.21 3.52
N VAL A 5 8.52 -5.18 3.40
CA VAL A 5 8.17 -4.29 4.51
C VAL A 5 6.67 -4.30 4.76
N PRO A 6 6.23 -4.39 6.03
CA PRO A 6 4.81 -4.25 6.34
C PRO A 6 4.37 -2.82 6.08
N ILE A 7 3.21 -2.67 5.48
CA ILE A 7 2.57 -1.40 5.17
C ILE A 7 1.10 -1.45 5.57
N THR A 8 0.54 -0.28 5.81
CA THR A 8 -0.90 -0.10 5.93
C THR A 8 -1.41 0.48 4.63
N LEU A 9 -2.57 0.02 4.18
CA LEU A 9 -3.26 0.47 2.98
C LEU A 9 -4.59 1.09 3.37
N PHE A 10 -5.00 2.08 2.59
CA PHE A 10 -6.25 2.80 2.76
C PHE A 10 -6.86 2.92 1.36
N ASP A 11 -7.93 2.17 1.13
CA ASP A 11 -8.78 2.36 -0.03
C ASP A 11 -9.78 3.46 0.32
N GLU A 12 -9.64 4.61 -0.34
CA GLU A 12 -10.47 5.78 -0.12
C GLU A 12 -11.63 5.78 -1.11
N LEU A 13 -12.84 5.69 -0.54
CA LEU A 13 -14.10 5.85 -1.24
C LEU A 13 -14.67 7.23 -0.87
N THR A 14 -15.58 7.72 -1.70
CA THR A 14 -16.18 9.06 -1.57
C THR A 14 -16.71 9.36 -0.16
N GLU A 15 -17.30 8.37 0.52
CA GLU A 15 -17.88 8.54 1.87
C GLU A 15 -17.22 7.68 2.96
N SER A 16 -16.26 6.83 2.62
CA SER A 16 -15.69 5.88 3.59
C SER A 16 -14.25 5.47 3.25
N ILE A 17 -13.52 4.98 4.24
CA ILE A 17 -12.16 4.51 4.08
C ILE A 17 -12.08 3.06 4.54
N ILE A 18 -11.65 2.19 3.64
CA ILE A 18 -11.41 0.78 3.94
C ILE A 18 -9.93 0.61 4.25
N LYS A 19 -9.65 0.21 5.49
CA LYS A 19 -8.29 -0.01 5.96
C LYS A 19 -7.88 -1.47 5.81
N SER A 20 -6.68 -1.67 5.29
CA SER A 20 -6.06 -2.97 5.16
C SER A 20 -4.58 -2.92 5.51
N THR A 21 -3.99 -4.09 5.73
CA THR A 21 -2.56 -4.25 5.98
C THR A 21 -1.97 -5.13 4.90
N GLY A 22 -0.73 -4.88 4.50
CA GLY A 22 -0.07 -5.63 3.44
C GLY A 22 1.43 -5.66 3.61
N THR A 23 2.10 -6.39 2.72
CA THR A 23 3.55 -6.45 2.64
C THR A 23 4.00 -5.94 1.28
N LEU A 24 4.72 -4.81 1.28
CA LEU A 24 5.32 -4.25 0.07
C LEU A 24 6.67 -4.90 -0.19
N ASP A 25 6.85 -5.44 -1.40
CA ASP A 25 8.16 -5.82 -1.90
C ASP A 25 8.84 -4.60 -2.51
N LEU A 26 9.82 -4.02 -1.79
CA LEU A 26 10.56 -2.89 -2.32
C LEU A 26 11.37 -3.26 -3.57
N ALA A 27 11.69 -4.52 -3.86
CA ALA A 27 12.40 -4.85 -5.09
C ALA A 27 11.54 -4.61 -6.34
N SER A 28 10.29 -5.08 -6.30
CA SER A 28 9.36 -5.10 -7.45
C SER A 28 8.30 -4.00 -7.42
N GLY A 29 7.94 -3.49 -6.23
CA GLY A 29 6.79 -2.62 -6.02
C GLY A 29 5.48 -3.37 -5.85
N GLU A 30 5.48 -4.70 -5.91
CA GLU A 30 4.28 -5.52 -5.71
C GLU A 30 3.90 -5.56 -4.23
N ILE A 31 2.59 -5.46 -3.94
CA ILE A 31 2.04 -5.57 -2.60
C ILE A 31 1.33 -6.91 -2.47
N ARG A 32 1.67 -7.64 -1.41
CA ARG A 32 1.22 -9.01 -1.15
C ARG A 32 0.63 -9.14 0.24
N SER A 33 -0.05 -10.27 0.47
CA SER A 33 -0.60 -10.65 1.77
C SER A 33 -1.52 -9.58 2.35
N ILE A 34 -2.40 -9.02 1.51
CA ILE A 34 -3.35 -7.99 1.91
C ILE A 34 -4.39 -8.61 2.83
N GLN A 35 -4.61 -7.98 3.98
CA GLN A 35 -5.61 -8.35 4.97
C GLN A 35 -6.42 -7.12 5.32
N TYR A 36 -7.70 -7.17 4.98
CA TYR A 36 -8.65 -6.10 5.27
C TYR A 36 -9.15 -6.23 6.71
N GLU A 37 -9.35 -5.09 7.40
CA GLU A 37 -9.84 -5.11 8.78
C GLU A 37 -11.36 -5.34 8.87
N ASN A 38 -12.15 -4.70 8.00
CA ASN A 38 -13.62 -4.77 8.01
C ASN A 38 -14.23 -5.01 6.61
N HIS A 39 -13.44 -5.55 5.68
CA HIS A 39 -13.89 -5.79 4.31
C HIS A 39 -13.66 -7.25 3.94
N ASP A 40 -14.69 -7.90 3.39
CA ASP A 40 -14.64 -9.31 3.02
C ASP A 40 -14.66 -9.41 1.50
N ILE A 41 -13.50 -9.71 0.89
CA ILE A 41 -13.34 -9.68 -0.57
C ILE A 41 -14.25 -10.72 -1.25
N ASP A 42 -14.47 -11.88 -0.63
CA ASP A 42 -15.28 -12.94 -1.20
C ASP A 42 -16.77 -12.57 -1.24
N LEU A 43 -17.23 -11.71 -0.32
CA LEU A 43 -18.63 -11.27 -0.23
C LEU A 43 -18.88 -9.90 -0.86
N GLN A 44 -17.93 -8.98 -0.74
CA GLN A 44 -18.06 -7.57 -1.10
C GLN A 44 -17.22 -7.17 -2.33
N GLY A 45 -16.36 -8.05 -2.83
CA GLY A 45 -15.47 -7.74 -3.95
C GLY A 45 -14.26 -6.88 -3.55
N LEU A 46 -13.54 -6.36 -4.54
CA LEU A 46 -12.42 -5.45 -4.29
C LEU A 46 -12.94 -4.03 -4.08
N PRO A 47 -12.42 -3.27 -3.09
CA PRO A 47 -12.79 -1.86 -2.93
C PRO A 47 -12.59 -1.02 -4.20
N ALA A 48 -11.58 -1.36 -4.99
CA ALA A 48 -11.28 -0.66 -6.24
C ALA A 48 -12.26 -0.95 -7.39
N ASP A 49 -13.13 -1.96 -7.26
CA ASP A 49 -14.21 -2.24 -8.22
C ASP A 49 -15.48 -1.43 -7.90
N ASP A 50 -15.54 -0.79 -6.74
CA ASP A 50 -16.67 0.02 -6.29
C ASP A 50 -16.79 1.33 -7.11
N GLU A 51 -18.01 1.78 -7.36
CA GLU A 51 -18.26 3.01 -8.12
C GLU A 51 -17.85 4.28 -7.36
N ASP A 52 -17.86 4.21 -6.03
CA ASP A 52 -17.48 5.32 -5.14
C ASP A 52 -15.96 5.36 -4.87
N TYR A 53 -15.18 4.44 -5.43
CA TYR A 53 -13.73 4.38 -5.28
C TYR A 53 -13.04 5.60 -5.89
N GLU A 54 -12.18 6.27 -5.10
CA GLU A 54 -11.37 7.38 -5.58
C GLU A 54 -9.92 6.98 -5.83
N PHE A 55 -9.25 6.40 -4.83
CA PHE A 55 -7.87 5.94 -4.92
C PHE A 55 -7.46 5.07 -3.73
N THR A 56 -6.32 4.38 -3.87
CA THR A 56 -5.67 3.67 -2.76
C THR A 56 -4.37 4.37 -2.40
N SER A 57 -4.17 4.60 -1.11
CA SER A 57 -2.91 5.07 -0.55
C SER A 57 -2.31 4.01 0.38
N GLY A 58 -0.99 4.08 0.56
CA GLY A 58 -0.25 3.22 1.46
C GLY A 58 0.64 4.04 2.37
N THR A 59 0.83 3.55 3.60
CA THR A 59 1.70 4.16 4.60
C THR A 59 2.72 3.15 5.09
N LEU A 60 4.00 3.53 4.96
CA LEU A 60 5.13 2.82 5.51
C LEU A 60 5.59 3.52 6.78
N SER A 61 5.48 2.85 7.93
CA SER A 61 5.97 3.37 9.21
C SER A 61 7.32 2.75 9.57
N HIS A 62 8.32 3.58 9.86
CA HIS A 62 9.62 3.15 10.37
C HIS A 62 10.17 4.12 11.41
N ARG A 63 10.49 3.63 12.62
CA ARG A 63 11.07 4.41 13.73
C ARG A 63 10.31 5.70 14.06
N GLY A 64 8.97 5.65 14.03
CA GLY A 64 8.12 6.81 14.32
C GLY A 64 8.06 7.85 13.19
N LYS A 65 8.56 7.51 12.00
CA LYS A 65 8.38 8.29 10.77
C LYS A 65 7.49 7.52 9.83
N GLU A 66 6.55 8.21 9.22
CA GLU A 66 5.59 7.64 8.29
C GLU A 66 5.84 8.22 6.90
N ILE A 67 5.82 7.36 5.90
CA ILE A 67 5.89 7.75 4.49
C ILE A 67 4.60 7.27 3.83
N GLU A 68 3.81 8.22 3.37
CA GLU A 68 2.66 7.96 2.52
C GLU A 68 3.10 7.87 1.06
N PHE A 69 2.46 6.97 0.33
CA PHE A 69 2.71 6.73 -1.09
C PHE A 69 1.42 6.29 -1.78
N ARG A 70 1.34 6.54 -3.09
CA ARG A 70 0.19 6.11 -3.88
C ARG A 70 0.31 4.64 -4.27
N VAL A 71 -0.82 3.94 -4.24
CA VAL A 71 -0.93 2.55 -4.68
C VAL A 71 -1.84 2.49 -5.90
N ASP A 72 -1.42 1.68 -6.85
CA ASP A 72 -2.17 1.33 -8.05
C ASP A 72 -2.82 -0.03 -7.85
N VAL A 73 -4.11 -0.12 -8.15
CA VAL A 73 -4.90 -1.35 -7.98
C VAL A 73 -5.39 -1.80 -9.35
N ASP A 74 -4.94 -2.97 -9.76
CA ASP A 74 -5.42 -3.63 -10.97
C ASP A 74 -6.69 -4.39 -10.62
N VAL A 75 -7.85 -3.82 -10.94
CA VAL A 75 -9.18 -4.39 -10.65
C VAL A 75 -9.43 -5.73 -11.35
N LEU A 76 -8.80 -5.97 -12.50
CA LEU A 76 -8.97 -7.21 -13.27
C LEU A 76 -8.27 -8.39 -12.59
N THR A 77 -7.16 -8.13 -11.90
CA THR A 77 -6.34 -9.16 -11.26
C THR A 77 -6.36 -9.11 -9.74
N GLY A 78 -6.92 -8.06 -9.14
CA GLY A 78 -6.92 -7.78 -7.71
C GLY A 78 -5.54 -7.48 -7.13
N LYS A 79 -4.59 -7.08 -7.99
CA LYS A 79 -3.21 -6.85 -7.56
C LYS A 79 -2.98 -5.40 -7.20
N TYR A 80 -2.34 -5.22 -6.06
CA TYR A 80 -1.91 -3.91 -5.59
C TYR A 80 -0.42 -3.76 -5.90
N SER A 81 -0.05 -2.61 -6.44
CA SER A 81 1.33 -2.32 -6.80
C SER A 81 1.65 -0.85 -6.66
N VAL A 82 2.93 -0.53 -6.54
CA VAL A 82 3.42 0.85 -6.51
C VAL A 82 4.08 1.14 -7.85
N THR A 83 3.81 2.31 -8.42
CA THR A 83 4.43 2.71 -9.69
C THR A 83 5.96 2.76 -9.56
N PRO A 84 6.72 2.54 -10.65
CA PRO A 84 8.19 2.56 -10.59
C PRO A 84 8.77 3.89 -10.05
N SER A 85 8.13 5.02 -10.38
CA SER A 85 8.53 6.34 -9.92
C SER A 85 8.34 6.48 -8.40
N GLU A 86 7.17 6.09 -7.91
CA GLU A 86 6.85 6.14 -6.48
C GLU A 86 7.73 5.17 -5.68
N LEU A 87 7.99 3.98 -6.23
CA LEU A 87 8.90 3.00 -5.63
C LEU A 87 10.33 3.53 -5.49
N LEU A 88 10.81 4.29 -6.49
CA LEU A 88 12.12 4.92 -6.44
C LEU A 88 12.19 6.00 -5.34
N GLU A 89 11.14 6.81 -5.21
CA GLU A 89 11.03 7.80 -4.13
C GLU A 89 10.97 7.13 -2.76
N LEU A 90 10.16 6.09 -2.61
CA LEU A 90 10.06 5.29 -1.39
C LEU A 90 11.41 4.72 -0.98
N LYS A 91 12.16 4.13 -1.91
CA LYS A 91 13.52 3.63 -1.64
C LYS A 91 14.45 4.74 -1.19
N GLY A 92 14.41 5.90 -1.85
CA GLY A 92 15.24 7.05 -1.50
C GLY A 92 14.93 7.59 -0.10
N ARG A 93 13.63 7.74 0.22
CA ARG A 93 13.16 8.20 1.53
C ARG A 93 13.44 7.16 2.60
N ALA A 94 13.11 5.90 2.36
CA ALA A 94 13.34 4.80 3.28
C ALA A 94 14.83 4.58 3.55
N ALA A 95 15.70 4.63 2.53
CA ALA A 95 17.16 4.57 2.73
C ALA A 95 17.62 5.66 3.71
N LYS A 96 17.15 6.91 3.56
CA LYS A 96 17.44 7.98 4.54
C LYS A 96 16.89 7.67 5.94
N LEU A 97 15.73 7.02 6.05
CA LEU A 97 15.18 6.59 7.34
C LEU A 97 16.00 5.48 7.99
N PHE A 98 16.46 4.50 7.22
CA PHE A 98 17.23 3.36 7.70
C PHE A 98 18.69 3.72 8.03
N THR A 99 19.28 4.69 7.32
CA THR A 99 20.67 5.14 7.55
C THR A 99 20.79 6.29 8.54
N ALA A 100 19.67 6.88 9.00
CA ALA A 100 19.72 7.92 10.01
C ALA A 100 20.24 7.35 11.36
N PRO A 101 21.26 7.96 11.98
CA PRO A 101 21.68 7.59 13.33
C PRO A 101 20.53 7.82 14.33
N PRO A 102 20.46 7.02 15.41
CA PRO A 102 19.43 7.14 16.45
C PRO A 102 19.48 8.49 17.18
#